data_AF-A0A3A8Y6G2-F1
#
_entry.id   AF-A0A3A8Y6G2-F1
#
_cell.length_a   1.000
_cell.length_b   1.000
_cell.length_c   1.000
_cell.angle_alpha   90.00
_cell.angle_beta   90.00
_cell.angle_gamma   90.00
#
_symmetry.space_group_name_H-M   'P 1'
#
loop_
_entity.id
_entity.type
_entity.pdbx_description
1 polymer ?
#
loop_
_entity_poly.entity_id
_entity_poly.type
_entity_poly.pdbx_seq_one_letter_code
_entity_poly.pdbx_strand_id
1 'polypeptide(L)'
;MTRYGVIDTNVLVSAMLKWDSVPGLVLKHVFGGNLIPVFNGEIMAEYREVLLRKKFCFPEEAVYTVLESLQEQGIFINAGKLDIELLDDKDTVFYEVVMEKRKKDTGTMSRKSTS
;
A
#
# COMPACT_ATOMS: atom_id res chain seq x y z
N MET A 1 9.26 -18.84 -13.91
CA MET A 1 9.12 -18.67 -12.46
C MET A 1 7.91 -17.79 -12.22
N THR A 2 6.86 -18.32 -11.61
CA THR A 2 5.63 -17.57 -11.32
C THR A 2 5.88 -16.66 -10.13
N ARG A 3 5.52 -15.38 -10.25
CA ARG A 3 5.64 -14.40 -9.16
C ARG A 3 4.25 -14.06 -8.65
N TYR A 4 4.12 -13.94 -7.33
CA TYR A 4 2.89 -13.55 -6.65
C TYR A 4 3.13 -12.24 -5.91
N GLY A 5 2.12 -11.39 -5.83
CA GLY A 5 2.21 -10.14 -5.08
C GLY A 5 0.86 -9.54 -4.74
N VAL A 6 0.77 -8.91 -3.58
CA VAL A 6 -0.35 -8.01 -3.26
C VAL A 6 -0.02 -6.64 -3.85
N ILE A 7 -0.97 -6.04 -4.56
CA ILE A 7 -0.75 -4.73 -5.19
C ILE A 7 -1.10 -3.65 -4.17
N ASP A 8 -0.24 -2.66 -3.97
CA ASP A 8 -0.60 -1.52 -3.13
C ASP A 8 -1.62 -0.64 -3.87
N THR A 9 -2.59 -0.08 -3.15
CA THR A 9 -3.59 0.82 -3.71
C THR A 9 -2.97 2.04 -4.42
N ASN A 10 -1.83 2.55 -3.94
CA ASN A 10 -1.11 3.65 -4.59
C ASN A 10 -0.54 3.25 -5.96
N VAL A 11 -0.17 1.98 -6.15
CA VAL A 11 0.28 1.47 -7.45
C VAL A 11 -0.90 1.49 -8.43
N LEU A 12 -2.08 1.06 -8.00
CA LEU A 12 -3.30 1.11 -8.83
C LEU A 12 -3.65 2.56 -9.22
N VAL A 13 -3.73 3.45 -8.23
CA VAL A 13 -4.02 4.88 -8.46
C VAL A 13 -3.00 5.49 -9.42
N SER A 14 -1.70 5.26 -9.19
CA SER A 14 -0.64 5.84 -10.02
C SER A 14 -0.64 5.28 -11.44
N ALA A 15 -0.96 3.99 -11.60
CA ALA A 15 -1.10 3.36 -12.91
C ALA A 15 -2.31 3.90 -13.69
N MET A 16 -3.44 4.14 -13.02
CA MET A 16 -4.63 4.72 -13.63
C MET A 16 -4.44 6.20 -13.98
N LEU A 17 -3.66 6.95 -13.20
CA LEU A 17 -3.27 8.34 -13.54
C LEU A 17 -2.31 8.39 -14.72
N LYS A 18 -1.36 7.44 -14.80
CA LYS A 18 -0.36 7.38 -15.87
C LYS A 18 -0.02 5.93 -16.20
N TRP A 19 -0.65 5.41 -17.25
CA TRP A 19 -0.44 4.02 -17.70
C TRP A 19 1.01 3.74 -18.16
N ASP A 20 1.68 4.72 -18.75
CA ASP A 20 3.07 4.60 -19.17
C ASP A 20 4.04 5.09 -18.08
N SER A 21 3.95 4.44 -16.94
CA SER A 21 4.76 4.68 -15.74
C SER A 21 5.25 3.35 -15.15
N VAL A 22 6.13 3.40 -14.16
CA VAL A 22 6.57 2.20 -13.43
C VAL A 22 5.37 1.45 -12.79
N PRO A 23 4.43 2.11 -12.10
CA PRO A 23 3.18 1.48 -11.66
C PRO A 23 2.34 0.86 -12.79
N GLY A 24 2.24 1.55 -13.93
CA GLY A 24 1.53 1.02 -15.09
C GLY A 24 2.20 -0.23 -15.68
N LEU A 25 3.54 -0.31 -15.65
CA LEU A 25 4.27 -1.51 -16.03
C LEU A 25 4.00 -2.68 -15.08
N VAL A 26 3.80 -2.43 -13.79
CA VAL A 26 3.37 -3.47 -12.84
C VAL A 26 2.02 -4.05 -13.29
N LEU A 27 1.04 -3.21 -13.63
CA LEU A 27 -0.25 -3.68 -14.12
C LEU A 27 -0.17 -4.38 -15.48
N LYS A 28 0.69 -3.93 -16.39
CA LYS A 28 0.97 -4.65 -17.65
C LYS A 28 1.50 -6.07 -17.38
N HIS A 29 2.38 -6.25 -16.40
CA HIS A 29 2.86 -7.57 -16.00
C HIS A 29 1.78 -8.42 -15.33
N VAL A 30 0.87 -7.80 -14.59
CA VAL A 30 -0.30 -8.49 -14.01
C VAL A 30 -1.21 -9.01 -15.12
N PHE A 31 -1.63 -8.14 -16.02
CA PHE A 31 -2.53 -8.50 -17.12
C PHE A 31 -1.88 -9.41 -18.17
N GLY A 32 -0.55 -9.42 -18.25
CA GLY A 32 0.22 -10.38 -19.04
C GLY A 32 0.46 -11.73 -18.38
N GLY A 33 0.01 -11.93 -17.13
CA GLY A 33 0.21 -13.17 -16.37
C GLY A 33 1.64 -13.39 -15.84
N ASN A 34 2.51 -12.39 -15.95
CA ASN A 34 3.89 -12.45 -15.44
C ASN A 34 3.97 -12.22 -13.92
N LEU A 35 2.95 -11.57 -13.35
CA LEU A 35 2.77 -11.33 -11.92
C LEU A 35 1.33 -11.68 -11.56
N ILE A 36 1.14 -12.66 -10.68
CA ILE A 36 -0.20 -13.08 -10.25
C ILE A 36 -0.60 -12.25 -9.02
N PRO A 37 -1.63 -11.39 -9.12
CA PRO A 37 -2.07 -10.59 -7.98
C PRO A 37 -2.77 -11.50 -6.96
N VAL A 38 -2.48 -11.28 -5.69
CA VAL A 38 -3.11 -11.99 -4.58
C VAL A 38 -3.95 -10.99 -3.78
N PHE A 39 -5.19 -11.34 -3.50
CA PHE A 39 -6.12 -10.45 -2.78
C PHE A 39 -7.18 -11.25 -2.02
N ASN A 40 -7.91 -10.57 -1.14
CA ASN A 40 -9.12 -11.07 -0.49
C ASN A 40 -10.28 -10.07 -0.71
N GLY A 41 -11.42 -10.31 -0.05
CA GLY A 41 -12.58 -9.44 -0.17
C GLY A 41 -12.34 -8.02 0.39
N GLU A 42 -11.58 -7.92 1.48
CA GLU A 42 -11.27 -6.63 2.13
C GLU A 42 -10.38 -5.75 1.24
N ILE A 43 -9.31 -6.32 0.68
CA ILE A 43 -8.42 -5.64 -0.26
C ILE A 43 -9.18 -5.16 -1.50
N MET A 44 -10.04 -6.02 -2.08
CA MET A 44 -10.81 -5.65 -3.27
C MET A 44 -11.83 -4.54 -2.97
N ALA A 45 -12.42 -4.55 -1.77
CA ALA A 45 -13.30 -3.48 -1.32
C ALA A 45 -12.54 -2.15 -1.13
N GLU A 46 -11.34 -2.19 -0.54
CA GLU A 46 -10.48 -1.00 -0.40
C GLU A 46 -10.10 -0.42 -1.76
N TYR A 47 -9.65 -1.26 -2.70
CA TYR A 47 -9.34 -0.80 -4.06
C TYR A 47 -10.52 -0.08 -4.70
N ARG A 48 -11.72 -0.69 -4.63
CA ARG A 48 -12.94 -0.07 -5.15
C ARG A 48 -13.23 1.27 -4.48
N GLU A 49 -13.18 1.33 -3.16
CA GLU A 49 -13.43 2.57 -2.41
C GLU A 49 -12.45 3.68 -2.83
N VAL A 50 -11.16 3.36 -2.89
CA VAL A 50 -10.11 4.34 -3.17
C VAL A 50 -10.18 4.82 -4.62
N LEU A 51 -10.33 3.91 -5.58
CA LEU A 51 -10.36 4.26 -7.01
C LEU A 51 -11.62 5.06 -7.39
N LEU A 52 -12.75 4.85 -6.71
CA LEU A 52 -13.97 5.63 -6.95
C LEU A 52 -13.98 7.00 -6.22
N ARG A 53 -12.93 7.38 -5.49
CA ARG A 53 -12.87 8.70 -4.85
C ARG A 53 -12.89 9.80 -5.91
N LYS A 54 -13.84 10.72 -5.80
CA LYS A 54 -14.03 11.86 -6.72
C LYS A 54 -12.76 12.64 -7.03
N LYS A 55 -11.81 12.74 -6.10
CA LYS A 55 -10.54 13.46 -6.28
C LYS A 55 -9.66 12.92 -7.42
N PHE A 56 -9.85 11.66 -7.82
CA PHE A 56 -9.09 11.04 -8.90
C PHE A 56 -9.76 11.16 -10.27
N CYS A 57 -11.06 11.45 -10.30
CA CYS A 57 -11.84 11.66 -11.53
C CYS A 57 -11.74 10.49 -12.54
N PHE A 58 -11.54 9.25 -12.08
CA PHE A 58 -11.54 8.09 -12.96
C PHE A 58 -12.97 7.77 -13.44
N PRO A 59 -13.17 7.39 -14.72
CA PRO A 59 -14.44 6.84 -15.17
C PRO A 59 -14.76 5.54 -14.41
N GLU A 60 -16.00 5.37 -13.96
CA GLU A 60 -16.41 4.17 -13.21
C GLU A 60 -16.15 2.89 -14.02
N GLU A 61 -16.46 2.90 -15.31
CA GLU A 61 -16.19 1.79 -16.23
C GLU A 61 -14.71 1.36 -16.21
N ALA A 62 -13.79 2.34 -16.21
CA ALA A 62 -12.35 2.06 -16.18
C ALA A 62 -11.94 1.43 -14.84
N VAL A 63 -12.53 1.89 -13.73
CA VAL A 63 -12.28 1.30 -12.40
C VAL A 63 -12.74 -0.16 -12.39
N TYR A 64 -13.99 -0.44 -12.79
CA TYR A 64 -14.52 -1.80 -12.78
C TYR A 64 -13.76 -2.73 -13.74
N THR A 65 -13.37 -2.24 -14.92
CA THR A 65 -12.54 -3.01 -15.87
C THR A 65 -11.22 -3.45 -15.23
N VAL A 66 -10.55 -2.55 -14.50
CA VAL A 66 -9.29 -2.88 -13.80
C VAL A 66 -9.54 -3.89 -12.68
N LEU A 67 -10.58 -3.71 -11.87
CA LEU A 67 -10.89 -4.63 -10.77
C LEU A 67 -11.25 -6.03 -11.28
N GLU A 68 -12.08 -6.13 -12.33
CA GLU A 68 -12.41 -7.40 -12.99
C GLU A 68 -11.16 -8.07 -13.55
N SER A 69 -10.29 -7.32 -14.24
CA SER A 69 -9.02 -7.86 -14.75
C SER A 69 -8.11 -8.39 -13.63
N LEU A 70 -8.06 -7.70 -12.49
CA LEU A 70 -7.31 -8.19 -11.32
C LEU A 70 -7.92 -9.49 -10.78
N GLN A 71 -9.25 -9.61 -10.77
CA GLN A 71 -9.93 -10.82 -10.33
C GLN A 71 -9.71 -12.00 -11.27
N GLU A 72 -9.73 -11.77 -12.58
CA GLU A 72 -9.51 -12.80 -13.60
C GLU A 72 -8.08 -13.34 -13.58
N GLN A 73 -7.08 -12.47 -13.37
CA GLN A 73 -5.67 -12.84 -13.42
C GLN A 73 -5.11 -13.29 -12.06
N GLY A 74 -5.84 -13.04 -10.98
CA GLY A 74 -5.35 -13.23 -9.63
C GLY A 74 -5.86 -14.44 -8.88
N ILE A 75 -5.37 -14.58 -7.65
CA ILE A 75 -5.77 -15.63 -6.72
C ILE A 75 -6.45 -14.98 -5.53
N PHE A 76 -7.71 -15.37 -5.31
CA PHE A 76 -8.43 -15.02 -4.10
C PHE A 76 -7.97 -15.92 -2.95
N ILE A 77 -7.45 -15.31 -1.88
CA ILE A 77 -7.05 -16.01 -0.66
C ILE A 77 -7.85 -15.47 0.51
N ASN A 78 -8.66 -16.34 1.12
CA ASN A 78 -9.28 -16.02 2.40
C ASN A 78 -8.27 -16.30 3.53
N ALA A 79 -7.41 -15.34 3.83
CA ALA A 79 -6.53 -15.43 4.99
C ALA A 79 -7.38 -15.35 6.26
N GLY A 80 -7.24 -16.32 7.18
CA GLY A 80 -7.81 -16.18 8.51
C GLY A 80 -7.27 -14.90 9.15
N LYS A 81 -8.11 -14.17 9.91
CA LYS A 81 -7.64 -13.01 10.67
C LYS A 81 -6.45 -13.47 11.52
N LEU A 82 -5.32 -12.82 11.33
CA LEU A 82 -4.18 -12.97 12.22
C LEU A 82 -4.65 -12.47 13.59
N ASP A 83 -4.73 -13.37 14.56
CA ASP A 83 -5.10 -13.06 15.95
C ASP A 83 -3.89 -12.45 16.68
N ILE A 84 -3.32 -11.44 16.04
CA ILE A 84 -2.19 -10.66 16.53
C ILE A 84 -2.74 -9.24 16.68
N GLU A 85 -2.73 -8.70 17.90
CA GLU A 85 -2.91 -7.26 18.10
C GLU A 85 -1.78 -6.54 17.35
N LEU A 86 -2.09 -6.05 16.15
CA LEU A 86 -1.28 -5.04 15.50
C LEU A 86 -1.47 -3.75 16.32
N LEU A 87 -0.52 -3.44 17.22
CA LEU A 87 -0.19 -2.04 17.49
C LEU A 87 0.17 -1.49 16.12
N ASP A 88 -0.63 -0.60 15.52
CA ASP A 88 -0.43 -0.23 14.10
C ASP A 88 1.05 0.15 13.86
N ASP A 89 1.77 -0.73 13.15
CA ASP A 89 3.22 -0.66 13.00
C ASP A 89 3.65 0.61 12.25
N LYS A 90 2.74 1.23 11.50
CA LYS A 90 3.01 2.53 10.88
C LYS A 90 3.27 3.59 11.94
N ASP A 91 2.53 3.57 13.04
CA ASP A 91 2.65 4.57 14.10
C ASP A 91 3.81 4.28 15.07
N THR A 92 4.29 3.02 15.14
CA THR A 92 5.42 2.64 16.00
C THR A 92 6.70 3.38 15.60
N VAL A 93 7.04 3.45 14.31
CA VAL A 93 8.24 4.17 13.85
C VAL A 93 8.10 5.68 14.03
N PHE A 94 6.90 6.23 13.81
CA PHE A 94 6.64 7.65 14.11
C PHE A 94 6.80 7.94 15.60
N TYR A 95 6.30 7.04 16.46
CA TYR A 95 6.43 7.16 17.90
C TYR A 95 7.89 7.05 18.36
N GLU A 96 8.65 6.08 17.85
CA GLU A 96 10.08 5.91 18.15
C GLU A 96 10.91 7.14 17.76
N VAL A 97 10.70 7.67 16.56
CA VAL A 97 11.41 8.87 16.06
C VAL A 97 11.09 10.11 16.91
N VAL A 98 9.82 10.30 17.29
CA VAL A 98 9.39 11.41 18.15
C VAL A 98 9.99 11.28 19.57
N MET A 99 10.03 10.06 20.10
CA MET A 99 10.56 9.80 21.44
C MET A 99 12.09 9.94 21.51
N GLU A 100 12.83 9.54 20.47
CA GLU A 100 14.28 9.75 20.39
C GLU A 100 14.67 11.23 20.28
N LYS A 101 13.88 12.06 19.56
CA LYS A 101 14.12 13.52 19.53
C LYS A 101 13.93 14.16 20.91
N ARG A 102 12.89 13.77 21.66
CA ARG A 102 12.65 14.27 23.03
C ARG A 102 13.80 13.97 23.99
N LYS A 103 14.42 12.78 23.91
CA LYS A 103 15.60 12.42 24.71
C LYS A 103 16.81 13.31 24.39
N LYS A 104 17.03 13.66 23.11
CA LYS A 104 18.15 14.53 22.70
C LYS A 104 17.95 15.98 23.16
N ASP A 105 16.72 16.47 23.16
CA ASP A 105 16.40 17.85 23.57
C ASP A 105 16.44 18.03 25.10
N THR A 106 16.14 16.97 25.86
CA THR A 106 16.34 16.96 27.32
C THR A 106 17.79 16.67 27.73
N GLY A 107 18.64 16.23 26.81
CA GLY A 107 20.06 15.90 27.04
C GLY A 107 21.04 17.08 26.97
N THR A 108 20.60 18.31 26.68
CA THR A 108 21.52 19.46 26.51
C THR A 108 21.64 20.38 27.73
N MET A 109 21.17 19.97 28.91
CA MET A 109 21.38 20.74 30.15
C MET A 109 22.06 19.92 31.24
N SER A 110 23.27 19.40 30.98
CA SER A 110 24.24 19.25 32.07
C SER A 110 25.68 19.06 31.61
N ARG A 111 26.54 19.95 32.11
CA ARG A 111 27.99 19.87 32.29
C ARG A 111 28.88 20.14 31.06
N LYS A 112 29.30 21.40 30.95
CA LYS A 112 30.73 21.70 30.88
C LYS A 112 31.14 22.54 32.09
N SER A 113 31.69 21.84 33.08
CA SER A 113 32.66 22.38 34.04
C SER A 113 34.05 21.96 33.55
N THR A 114 34.90 22.94 33.24
CA THR A 114 36.37 22.91 33.11
C THR A 114 36.74 24.37 32.78
N SER A 115 37.54 25.12 33.53
CA SER A 115 38.67 24.79 34.42
C SER A 115 38.65 25.62 35.70
#